data_AF-A0A8S8YJB0-F1
#
_entry.id   AF-A0A8S8YJB0-F1
#
_cell.length_a   1.000
_cell.length_b   1.000
_cell.length_c   1.000
_cell.angle_alpha   90.00
_cell.angle_beta   90.00
_cell.angle_gamma   90.00
#
_symmetry.space_group_name_H-M   'P 1'
#
loop_
_entity.id
_entity.type
_entity.pdbx_description
1 polymer ?
#
loop_
_entity_poly.entity_id
_entity_poly.type
_entity_poly.pdbx_seq_one_letter_code
_entity_poly.pdbx_strand_id
1 'polypeptide(L)'
;MRRATVLLTASLFLFTAMAGCLETLSSDSPPTVTMNVSPSGTVKVGDTVQFSATGSSDPDGDPLSFNWKFGDGDVATGQTASHVYNSQGTFTAELCVTSTDFEICEEREITVAAADAAEPTASIVTYKGFELPSVKMRRRARSF
;
A
#
# COMPACT_ATOMS: atom_id res chain seq x y z
N MET A 1 59.59 -58.51 -24.74
CA MET A 1 59.64 -57.16 -25.36
C MET A 1 58.19 -56.80 -25.73
N ARG A 2 57.51 -55.76 -25.25
CA ARG A 2 57.91 -54.43 -24.75
C ARG A 2 56.98 -54.05 -23.59
N ARG A 3 57.55 -53.48 -22.51
CA ARG A 3 56.81 -52.86 -21.41
C ARG A 3 56.23 -51.55 -21.94
N ALA A 4 54.91 -51.39 -21.91
CA ALA A 4 54.26 -50.13 -22.24
C ALA A 4 54.02 -49.37 -20.93
N THR A 5 54.85 -48.35 -20.75
CA THR A 5 54.85 -47.39 -19.64
C THR A 5 53.52 -46.63 -19.58
N VAL A 6 52.87 -46.66 -18.41
CA VAL A 6 51.72 -45.80 -18.09
C VAL A 6 52.25 -44.38 -17.87
N LEU A 7 52.01 -43.49 -18.84
CA LEU A 7 52.28 -42.06 -18.73
C LEU A 7 51.08 -41.39 -18.04
N LEU A 8 51.24 -41.15 -16.74
CA LEU A 8 50.29 -40.43 -15.90
C LEU A 8 50.46 -38.92 -16.12
N THR A 9 49.77 -38.36 -17.12
CA THR A 9 49.74 -36.89 -17.30
C THR A 9 48.68 -36.31 -16.38
N ALA A 10 49.10 -35.85 -15.20
CA ALA A 10 48.31 -34.99 -14.34
C ALA A 10 48.07 -33.66 -15.07
N SER A 11 46.93 -33.55 -15.75
CA SER A 11 46.49 -32.32 -16.38
C SER A 11 46.08 -31.34 -15.27
N LEU A 12 46.87 -30.28 -15.15
CA LEU A 12 46.67 -29.16 -14.25
C LEU A 12 45.31 -28.51 -14.53
N PHE A 13 44.43 -28.53 -13.52
CA PHE A 13 43.16 -27.82 -13.54
C PHE A 13 43.42 -26.31 -13.71
N LEU A 14 43.06 -25.76 -14.87
CA LEU A 14 42.81 -24.34 -15.01
C LEU A 14 41.30 -24.11 -15.01
N PHE A 15 40.74 -24.01 -13.81
CA PHE A 15 39.39 -23.49 -13.60
C PHE A 15 39.44 -21.98 -13.86
N THR A 16 39.32 -21.55 -15.11
CA THR A 16 38.84 -20.19 -15.39
C THR A 16 37.35 -20.31 -15.63
N ALA A 17 36.61 -20.52 -14.54
CA ALA A 17 35.21 -20.14 -14.50
C ALA A 17 35.17 -18.62 -14.60
N MET A 18 35.17 -18.11 -15.84
CA MET A 18 34.65 -16.77 -16.11
C MET A 18 33.12 -16.88 -16.01
N ALA A 19 32.61 -17.25 -14.84
CA ALA A 19 31.30 -16.80 -14.42
C ALA A 19 31.49 -15.32 -14.07
N GLY A 20 31.61 -14.50 -15.12
CA GLY A 20 31.19 -13.12 -15.01
C GLY A 20 29.72 -13.21 -14.68
N CYS A 21 29.40 -13.25 -13.39
CA CYS A 21 28.16 -12.69 -12.92
C CYS A 21 28.21 -11.25 -13.41
N LEU A 22 27.66 -10.99 -14.59
CA LEU A 22 27.23 -9.66 -14.98
C LEU A 22 26.03 -9.39 -14.08
N GLU A 23 26.30 -9.18 -12.80
CA GLU A 23 25.40 -8.53 -11.88
C GLU A 23 25.33 -7.12 -12.42
N THR A 24 24.35 -6.92 -13.32
CA THR A 24 23.80 -5.60 -13.57
C THR A 24 23.43 -5.09 -12.19
N LEU A 25 24.25 -4.20 -11.64
CA LEU A 25 23.91 -3.43 -10.46
C LEU A 25 22.72 -2.58 -10.88
N SER A 26 21.51 -3.15 -10.86
CA SER A 26 20.28 -2.39 -11.04
C SER A 26 20.27 -1.41 -9.88
N SER A 27 20.43 -0.14 -10.21
CA SER A 27 20.35 0.97 -9.26
C SER A 27 18.90 1.31 -8.92
N ASP A 28 17.96 0.46 -9.33
CA ASP A 28 16.53 0.72 -9.23
C ASP A 28 16.07 0.73 -7.78
N SER A 29 15.24 1.71 -7.46
CA SER A 29 14.66 1.94 -6.14
C SER A 29 13.18 1.58 -6.17
N PRO A 30 12.62 1.03 -5.08
CA PRO A 30 11.20 0.72 -5.05
C PRO A 30 10.34 2.00 -5.14
N PRO A 31 9.16 1.92 -5.76
CA PRO A 31 8.24 3.04 -5.83
C PRO A 31 7.63 3.34 -4.47
N THR A 32 7.20 4.58 -4.29
CA THR A 32 6.29 4.99 -3.22
C THR A 32 4.84 4.84 -3.66
N VAL A 33 4.01 4.29 -2.78
CA VAL A 33 2.57 4.13 -3.00
C VAL A 33 1.80 5.12 -2.15
N THR A 34 0.79 5.74 -2.74
CA THR A 34 -0.15 6.61 -2.03
C THR A 34 -1.56 6.34 -2.51
N MET A 35 -2.38 5.76 -1.65
CA MET A 35 -3.81 5.58 -1.88
C MET A 35 -4.64 6.72 -1.29
N ASN A 36 -5.45 7.37 -2.13
CA ASN A 36 -6.46 8.34 -1.73
C ASN A 36 -7.86 7.80 -2.03
N VAL A 37 -8.80 8.02 -1.10
CA VAL A 37 -10.18 7.55 -1.23
C VAL A 37 -11.16 8.68 -0.89
N SER A 38 -12.21 8.83 -1.69
CA SER A 38 -13.25 9.84 -1.50
C SER A 38 -14.64 9.27 -1.86
N PRO A 39 -15.67 9.48 -1.04
CA PRO A 39 -15.64 10.17 0.26
C PRO A 39 -14.88 9.35 1.32
N SER A 40 -14.35 10.04 2.33
CA SER A 40 -13.73 9.41 3.49
C SER A 40 -14.78 9.02 4.54
N GLY A 41 -14.58 7.92 5.25
CA GLY A 41 -15.46 7.46 6.31
C GLY A 41 -16.44 6.38 5.85
N THR A 42 -17.61 6.30 6.50
CA THR A 42 -18.65 5.33 6.14
C THR A 42 -19.44 5.80 4.93
N VAL A 43 -19.53 4.96 3.91
CA VAL A 43 -20.37 5.16 2.72
C VAL A 43 -21.61 4.26 2.79
N LYS A 44 -22.59 4.45 1.91
CA LYS A 44 -23.79 3.60 1.83
C LYS A 44 -23.73 2.69 0.62
N VAL A 45 -24.48 1.59 0.66
CA VAL A 45 -24.70 0.73 -0.51
C VAL A 45 -25.23 1.58 -1.67
N GLY A 46 -24.59 1.47 -2.83
CA GLY A 46 -24.92 2.23 -4.03
C GLY A 46 -24.21 3.58 -4.17
N ASP A 47 -23.50 4.04 -3.13
CA ASP A 47 -22.65 5.23 -3.26
C ASP A 47 -21.44 4.93 -4.16
N THR A 48 -21.03 5.93 -4.94
CA THR A 48 -19.80 5.87 -5.73
C THR A 48 -18.60 6.29 -4.90
N VAL A 49 -17.60 5.41 -4.80
CA VAL A 49 -16.32 5.65 -4.14
C VAL A 49 -15.24 5.86 -5.19
N GLN A 50 -14.56 6.99 -5.10
CA GLN A 50 -13.44 7.36 -5.95
C GLN A 50 -12.11 6.97 -5.30
N PHE A 51 -11.27 6.28 -6.06
CA PHE A 51 -9.92 5.87 -5.69
C PHE A 51 -8.89 6.58 -6.57
N SER A 52 -7.79 7.02 -5.98
CA SER A 52 -6.70 7.67 -6.71
C SER A 52 -5.33 7.31 -6.13
N ALA A 53 -4.42 6.93 -7.01
CA ALA A 53 -3.02 6.71 -6.71
C ALA A 53 -2.16 8.00 -6.84
N THR A 54 -2.79 9.18 -6.95
CA THR A 54 -2.06 10.47 -7.02
C THR A 54 -1.13 10.63 -5.82
N GLY A 55 0.15 10.87 -6.09
CA GLY A 55 1.21 10.94 -5.07
C GLY A 55 2.14 9.73 -5.08
N SER A 56 1.73 8.63 -5.74
CA SER A 56 2.64 7.51 -6.01
C SER A 56 3.70 7.93 -7.02
N SER A 57 4.94 7.50 -6.80
CA SER A 57 6.07 7.89 -7.64
C SER A 57 7.20 6.88 -7.56
N ASP A 58 7.98 6.78 -8.62
CA ASP A 58 9.22 6.02 -8.63
C ASP A 58 10.42 6.99 -8.51
N PRO A 59 11.37 6.78 -7.59
CA PRO A 59 12.54 7.66 -7.44
C PRO A 59 13.43 7.71 -8.68
N ASP A 60 13.49 6.64 -9.46
CA ASP A 60 14.30 6.50 -10.66
C ASP A 60 13.53 6.94 -11.93
N GLY A 61 12.24 7.23 -11.78
CA GLY A 61 11.38 7.77 -12.84
C GLY A 61 10.77 6.69 -13.73
N ASP A 62 10.78 5.45 -13.26
CA ASP A 62 10.20 4.33 -13.98
C ASP A 62 8.68 4.46 -14.18
N PRO A 63 8.16 3.94 -15.31
CA PRO A 63 6.73 3.96 -15.57
C PRO A 63 6.00 3.06 -14.55
N LEU A 64 4.96 3.61 -13.93
CA LEU A 64 4.14 2.91 -12.96
C LEU A 64 2.85 2.39 -13.57
N SER A 65 2.48 1.17 -13.18
CA SER A 65 1.17 0.58 -13.44
C SER A 65 0.41 0.37 -12.14
N PHE A 66 -0.91 0.49 -12.20
CA PHE A 66 -1.79 0.56 -11.02
C PHE A 66 -2.90 -0.48 -11.16
N ASN A 67 -3.00 -1.38 -10.17
CA ASN A 67 -4.04 -2.40 -10.11
C ASN A 67 -4.79 -2.31 -8.79
N TRP A 68 -6.13 -2.24 -8.88
CA TRP A 68 -7.03 -2.12 -7.75
C TRP A 68 -7.81 -3.42 -7.54
N LYS A 69 -7.97 -3.82 -6.29
CA LYS A 69 -8.94 -4.84 -5.86
C LYS A 69 -9.81 -4.23 -4.78
N PHE A 70 -11.13 -4.29 -4.93
CA PHE A 70 -12.03 -3.55 -4.01
C PHE A 70 -12.46 -4.35 -2.77
N GLY A 71 -12.12 -5.64 -2.72
CA GLY A 71 -12.43 -6.53 -1.60
C GLY A 71 -13.77 -7.26 -1.70
N ASP A 72 -14.59 -6.94 -2.71
CA ASP A 72 -15.86 -7.61 -3.05
C ASP A 72 -15.76 -8.54 -4.28
N GLY A 73 -14.56 -8.65 -4.86
CA GLY A 73 -14.27 -9.46 -6.04
C GLY A 73 -14.06 -8.64 -7.31
N ASP A 74 -14.46 -7.36 -7.32
CA ASP A 74 -14.25 -6.47 -8.45
C ASP A 74 -12.82 -5.89 -8.45
N VAL A 75 -12.33 -5.59 -9.66
CA VAL A 75 -10.99 -5.08 -9.91
C VAL A 75 -11.02 -3.92 -10.91
N ALA A 76 -10.01 -3.06 -10.85
CA ALA A 76 -9.81 -1.99 -11.83
C ALA A 76 -8.32 -1.76 -12.09
N THR A 77 -8.01 -1.02 -13.16
CA THR A 77 -6.64 -0.60 -13.48
C THR A 77 -6.60 0.90 -13.79
N GLY A 78 -5.40 1.48 -13.71
CA GLY A 78 -5.15 2.88 -13.98
C GLY A 78 -4.99 3.72 -12.71
N GLN A 79 -4.43 4.92 -12.85
CA GLN A 79 -4.08 5.77 -11.71
C GLN A 79 -5.31 6.19 -10.87
N THR A 80 -6.50 6.19 -11.48
CA THR A 80 -7.77 6.48 -10.82
C THR A 80 -8.79 5.40 -11.13
N ALA A 81 -9.65 5.08 -10.15
CA ALA A 81 -10.78 4.17 -10.33
C ALA A 81 -12.03 4.70 -9.62
N SER A 82 -13.19 4.23 -10.07
CA SER A 82 -14.50 4.48 -9.46
C SER A 82 -15.13 3.12 -9.17
N HIS A 83 -15.68 2.94 -7.98
CA HIS A 83 -16.30 1.68 -7.58
C HIS A 83 -17.60 1.90 -6.79
N VAL A 84 -18.52 0.94 -6.88
CA VAL A 84 -19.79 0.94 -6.14
C VAL A 84 -19.95 -0.40 -5.43
N TYR A 85 -20.04 -0.36 -4.10
CA TYR A 85 -20.29 -1.54 -3.29
C TYR A 85 -21.79 -1.85 -3.24
N ASN A 86 -22.16 -3.08 -3.65
CA ASN A 86 -23.55 -3.53 -3.75
C ASN A 86 -24.10 -4.20 -2.48
N SER A 87 -23.27 -4.34 -1.44
CA SER A 87 -23.64 -4.96 -0.18
C SER A 87 -23.03 -4.20 0.99
N GLN A 88 -23.74 -4.15 2.12
CA GLN A 88 -23.20 -3.58 3.35
C GLN A 88 -22.11 -4.49 3.91
N GLY A 89 -21.11 -3.90 4.57
CA GLY A 89 -19.99 -4.63 5.14
C GLY A 89 -18.73 -3.77 5.22
N THR A 90 -17.64 -4.39 5.66
CA THR A 90 -16.29 -3.82 5.58
C THR A 90 -15.54 -4.54 4.47
N PHE A 91 -14.98 -3.77 3.54
CA PHE A 91 -14.20 -4.29 2.41
C PHE A 91 -12.77 -3.76 2.49
N THR A 92 -11.80 -4.61 2.18
CA THR A 92 -10.40 -4.20 2.07
C THR A 92 -10.10 -3.85 0.62
N ALA A 93 -10.00 -2.57 0.33
CA ALA A 93 -9.51 -2.10 -0.96
C ALA A 93 -7.98 -2.15 -0.98
N GLU A 94 -7.40 -2.77 -2.01
CA GLU A 94 -5.96 -2.93 -2.22
C GLU A 94 -5.56 -2.19 -3.51
N LEU A 95 -4.50 -1.38 -3.44
CA LEU A 95 -3.80 -0.80 -4.58
C LEU A 95 -2.42 -1.45 -4.67
N CYS A 96 -2.14 -2.16 -5.76
CA CYS A 96 -0.78 -2.58 -6.09
C CYS A 96 -0.22 -1.66 -7.20
N VAL A 97 0.98 -1.14 -6.95
CA VAL A 97 1.73 -0.31 -7.89
C VAL A 97 2.98 -1.08 -8.31
N THR A 98 3.13 -1.26 -9.61
CA THR A 98 4.21 -2.05 -10.21
C THR A 98 5.10 -1.14 -11.06
N SER A 99 6.41 -1.15 -10.77
CA SER A 99 7.49 -0.56 -11.58
C SER A 99 8.23 -1.66 -12.36
N THR A 100 9.43 -1.38 -12.88
CA THR A 100 10.21 -2.36 -13.65
C THR A 100 10.59 -3.58 -12.81
N ASP A 101 11.15 -3.36 -11.62
CA ASP A 101 11.68 -4.43 -10.78
C ASP A 101 10.83 -4.68 -9.50
N PHE A 102 9.84 -3.83 -9.21
CA PHE A 102 9.11 -3.85 -7.95
C PHE A 102 7.59 -3.88 -8.10
N GLU A 103 6.93 -4.49 -7.13
CA GLU A 103 5.49 -4.38 -6.90
C GLU A 103 5.25 -4.12 -5.42
N ILE A 104 4.55 -3.01 -5.11
CA ILE A 104 4.24 -2.59 -3.74
C ILE A 104 2.73 -2.39 -3.62
N CYS A 105 2.11 -2.96 -2.59
CA CYS A 105 0.68 -2.83 -2.35
C CYS A 105 0.38 -2.03 -1.06
N GLU A 106 -0.67 -1.21 -1.10
CA GLU A 106 -1.28 -0.52 0.04
C GLU A 106 -2.75 -0.96 0.18
N GLU A 107 -3.20 -1.18 1.42
CA GLU A 107 -4.58 -1.57 1.72
C GLU A 107 -5.33 -0.47 2.50
N ARG A 108 -6.64 -0.42 2.34
CA ARG A 108 -7.54 0.46 3.09
C ARG A 108 -8.90 -0.18 3.34
N GLU A 109 -9.38 -0.07 4.57
CA GLU A 109 -10.73 -0.50 4.92
C GLU A 109 -11.77 0.52 4.45
N ILE A 110 -12.80 0.03 3.76
CA ILE A 110 -13.99 0.76 3.34
C ILE A 110 -15.19 0.20 4.09
N THR A 111 -15.86 1.04 4.89
CA THR A 111 -17.07 0.65 5.61
C THR A 111 -18.30 1.10 4.84
N VAL A 112 -19.15 0.14 4.49
CA VAL A 112 -20.39 0.33 3.73
C VAL A 112 -21.59 0.01 4.62
N ALA A 113 -22.40 1.02 4.92
CA ALA A 113 -23.66 0.87 5.63
C ALA A 113 -24.80 0.50 4.66
N ALA A 114 -25.92 0.01 5.19
CA ALA A 114 -27.14 -0.19 4.43
C ALA A 114 -27.58 1.10 3.70
N ALA A 115 -28.21 0.95 2.54
CA ALA A 115 -28.69 2.09 1.75
C ALA A 115 -29.68 2.98 2.52
N ASP A 116 -30.47 2.39 3.43
CA ASP A 116 -31.47 3.05 4.27
C ASP A 116 -30.92 3.50 5.64
N ALA A 117 -29.62 3.35 5.88
CA ALA A 117 -29.01 3.76 7.14
C ALA A 117 -29.24 5.26 7.39
N ALA A 118 -29.85 5.58 8.53
CA ALA A 118 -29.96 6.95 9.02
C ALA A 118 -28.58 7.46 9.45
N GLU A 119 -28.31 8.74 9.20
CA GLU A 119 -27.08 9.35 9.71
C GLU A 119 -27.09 9.38 11.25
N PRO A 120 -25.91 9.24 11.90
CA PRO A 120 -25.83 9.33 13.35
C PRO A 120 -26.16 10.75 13.82
N THR A 121 -27.35 10.96 14.38
CA THR A 121 -27.73 12.24 15.00
C THR A 121 -27.13 12.33 16.40
N ALA A 122 -25.97 12.99 16.55
CA ALA A 122 -25.44 13.34 17.85
C ALA A 122 -26.12 14.64 18.35
N SER A 123 -26.94 14.54 19.40
CA SER A 123 -27.46 15.73 20.10
C SER A 123 -26.68 15.95 21.40
N ILE A 124 -26.06 17.12 21.55
CA ILE A 124 -25.51 17.55 22.84
C ILE A 124 -26.70 17.92 23.73
N VAL A 125 -27.03 17.08 24.70
CA VAL A 125 -28.01 17.41 25.73
C VAL A 125 -27.30 18.24 26.81
N THR A 126 -27.59 19.53 26.86
CA THR A 126 -27.19 20.37 28.00
C THR A 126 -28.09 20.06 29.18
N TYR A 127 -27.59 19.31 30.16
CA TYR A 127 -28.27 19.16 31.44
C TYR A 127 -28.12 20.47 32.23
N LYS A 128 -29.21 21.25 32.37
CA LYS A 128 -29.30 22.32 33.37
C LYS A 128 -29.21 21.69 34.76
N GLY A 129 -28.01 21.71 35.35
CA GLY A 129 -27.79 21.20 36.70
C GLY A 129 -26.39 20.61 36.95
N PHE A 130 -25.60 20.36 35.90
CA PHE A 130 -24.20 19.96 36.09
C PHE A 130 -23.31 21.20 36.13
N GLU A 131 -23.19 21.80 37.31
CA GLU A 131 -22.10 22.73 37.61
C GLU A 131 -20.78 21.94 37.44
N LEU A 132 -20.02 22.22 36.38
CA LEU A 132 -18.70 21.62 36.20
C LEU A 132 -17.89 21.91 37.46
N PRO A 133 -17.26 20.91 38.12
CA PRO A 133 -16.38 21.19 39.23
C PRO A 133 -15.32 22.17 38.73
N SER A 134 -15.20 23.33 39.40
CA SER A 134 -14.33 24.43 38.99
C SER A 134 -12.94 23.89 38.66
N VAL A 135 -12.63 23.79 37.36
CA VAL A 135 -11.31 23.40 36.89
C VAL A 135 -10.38 24.55 37.24
N LYS A 136 -9.66 24.41 38.36
CA LYS A 136 -8.74 25.42 38.85
C LYS A 136 -7.51 25.42 37.93
N MET A 137 -7.59 26.17 36.84
CA MET A 137 -6.47 26.37 35.90
C MET A 137 -5.32 27.05 36.65
N ARG A 138 -4.30 26.28 37.05
CA ARG A 138 -3.05 26.83 37.57
C ARG A 138 -2.22 27.33 36.39
N ARG A 139 -2.27 28.63 36.12
CA ARG A 139 -1.30 29.27 35.23
C ARG A 139 0.08 29.12 35.87
N ARG A 140 0.96 28.31 35.27
CA ARG A 140 2.39 28.39 35.58
C ARG A 140 2.90 29.72 35.04
N ALA A 141 3.20 30.66 35.93
CA ALA A 141 4.03 31.81 35.56
C ALA A 141 5.42 31.27 35.17
N ARG A 142 5.88 31.66 33.98
CA ARG A 142 7.23 31.41 33.50
C ARG A 142 8.11 32.52 34.09
N SER A 143 9.01 32.19 35.03
CA SER A 143 10.02 33.15 35.48
C SER A 143 11.03 33.38 34.36
N PHE A 144 11.36 34.66 34.14
CA PHE A 144 12.53 35.09 33.38
C PHE A 144 13.79 35.02 34.24
#